data_AF-A0A9W4WZZ3-F1
#
_entry.id   AF-A0A9W4WZZ3-F1
#
_cell.length_a   1.000
_cell.length_b   1.000
_cell.length_c   1.000
_cell.angle_alpha   90.00
_cell.angle_beta   90.00
_cell.angle_gamma   90.00
#
_symmetry.space_group_name_H-M   'P 1'
#
loop_
_entity.id
_entity.type
_entity.pdbx_description
1 polymer ?
#
loop_
_entity_poly.entity_id
_entity_poly.type
_entity_poly.pdbx_seq_one_letter_code
_entity_poly.pdbx_strand_id
1 'polypeptide(L)'
;MALFSNSNTISEISLTCQRTYKSLSKNNSDKPIGIQHKFEWTVLVGIIACHISDTGEYDMTCISLGSGLKCLPQSKLSKLGELVQDSHAE
;
A
#
# COMPACT_ATOMS: atom_id res chain seq x y z
N MET A 1 11.30 -22.45 5.27
CA MET A 1 10.37 -21.32 5.54
C MET A 1 10.95 -20.46 6.66
N ALA A 2 12.04 -19.73 6.40
CA ALA A 2 12.79 -18.94 7.40
C ALA A 2 13.11 -17.51 6.93
N LEU A 3 12.51 -17.06 5.83
CA LEU A 3 12.81 -15.76 5.23
C LEU A 3 12.44 -14.57 6.13
N PHE A 4 11.38 -14.72 6.94
CA PHE A 4 10.87 -13.63 7.79
C PHE A 4 11.54 -13.52 9.16
N SER A 5 12.50 -14.39 9.48
CA SER A 5 13.23 -14.35 10.76
C SER A 5 14.43 -13.41 10.75
N ASN A 6 14.80 -12.86 9.58
CA ASN A 6 15.92 -11.93 9.40
C ASN A 6 15.38 -10.49 9.33
N SER A 7 15.91 -9.59 10.15
CA SER A 7 15.54 -8.17 10.18
C SER A 7 15.79 -7.45 8.84
N ASN A 8 16.69 -7.98 8.02
CA ASN A 8 16.97 -7.45 6.68
C ASN A 8 15.76 -7.63 5.74
N THR A 9 15.05 -8.78 5.83
CA THR A 9 13.91 -9.08 4.97
C THR A 9 12.74 -8.12 5.22
N ILE A 10 12.45 -7.81 6.49
CA ILE A 10 11.38 -6.85 6.86
C ILE A 10 11.70 -5.46 6.31
N SER A 11 12.96 -5.04 6.43
CA SER A 11 13.41 -3.76 5.89
C SER A 11 13.25 -3.71 4.38
N GLU A 12 13.58 -4.79 3.67
CA GLU A 12 13.44 -4.88 2.22
C GLU A 12 11.99 -4.84 1.73
N ILE A 13 11.06 -5.51 2.44
CA ILE A 13 9.62 -5.42 2.18
C ILE A 13 9.17 -3.95 2.26
N SER A 14 9.54 -3.26 3.35
CA SER A 14 9.17 -1.86 3.57
C SER A 14 9.77 -0.92 2.52
N LEU A 15 11.03 -1.14 2.13
CA LEU A 15 11.73 -0.36 1.11
C LEU A 15 11.13 -0.59 -0.27
N THR A 16 10.73 -1.83 -0.59
CA THR A 16 10.08 -2.17 -1.87
C THR A 16 8.74 -1.47 -2.01
N CYS A 17 7.92 -1.46 -0.96
CA CYS A 17 6.70 -0.67 -0.89
C CYS A 17 6.99 0.84 -1.10
N GLN A 18 7.93 1.40 -0.33
CA GLN A 18 8.25 2.82 -0.38
C GLN A 18 8.80 3.26 -1.75
N ARG A 19 9.66 2.45 -2.37
CA ARG A 19 10.23 2.73 -3.71
C ARG A 19 9.14 2.75 -4.77
N THR A 20 8.22 1.77 -4.72
CA THR A 20 7.09 1.68 -5.64
C THR A 20 6.17 2.89 -5.47
N TYR A 21 5.85 3.29 -4.24
CA TYR A 21 5.08 4.51 -4.01
C TYR A 21 5.80 5.77 -4.52
N LYS A 22 7.12 5.87 -4.33
CA LYS A 22 7.91 7.00 -4.82
C LYS A 22 7.96 7.07 -6.35
N SER A 23 7.96 5.94 -7.05
CA SER A 23 7.97 5.88 -8.52
C SER A 23 6.64 6.29 -9.16
N LEU A 24 5.52 6.24 -8.44
CA LEU A 24 4.23 6.76 -8.92
C LEU A 24 4.35 8.23 -9.36
N SER A 25 3.62 8.58 -10.42
CA SER A 25 3.71 9.91 -11.03
C SER A 25 3.37 11.00 -10.01
N LYS A 26 4.06 12.14 -10.09
CA LYS A 26 3.71 13.32 -9.27
C LYS A 26 2.50 14.07 -9.83
N ASN A 27 1.90 13.59 -10.91
CA ASN A 27 0.83 14.26 -11.62
C ASN A 27 -0.51 14.02 -10.92
N ASN A 28 -0.61 14.48 -9.66
CA ASN A 28 -1.81 14.71 -8.85
C ASN A 28 -2.86 13.59 -8.67
N SER A 29 -2.91 12.51 -9.46
CA SER A 29 -3.92 11.45 -9.28
C SER A 29 -3.47 10.33 -8.35
N ASP A 30 -2.16 10.06 -8.27
CA ASP A 30 -1.65 8.81 -7.71
C ASP A 30 -1.11 8.96 -6.27
N LYS A 31 -1.01 10.20 -5.78
CA LYS A 31 -0.50 10.51 -4.43
C LYS A 31 -1.50 11.42 -3.71
N PRO A 32 -1.66 11.28 -2.39
CA PRO A 32 -2.52 12.15 -1.62
C PRO A 32 -2.14 13.62 -1.85
N ILE A 33 -3.07 14.39 -2.41
CA ILE A 33 -2.92 15.83 -2.57
C ILE A 33 -3.28 16.48 -1.25
N GLY A 34 -2.45 17.40 -0.75
CA GLY A 34 -2.82 18.26 0.37
C GLY A 34 -4.02 19.13 -0.03
N ILE A 35 -5.19 18.88 0.55
CA ILE A 35 -6.36 19.74 0.37
C ILE A 35 -6.08 21.05 1.11
N GLN A 36 -6.07 22.17 0.38
CA GLN A 36 -5.95 23.53 0.96
C GLN A 36 -4.72 23.73 1.87
N HIS A 37 -3.54 23.28 1.44
CA HIS A 37 -2.26 23.44 2.16
C HIS A 37 -2.17 22.75 3.53
N LYS A 38 -3.12 21.88 3.88
CA LYS A 38 -2.96 20.95 5.01
C LYS A 38 -2.49 19.60 4.50
N PHE A 39 -1.31 19.19 4.96
CA PHE A 39 -0.88 17.81 4.82
C PHE A 39 -1.71 16.95 5.77
N GLU A 40 -2.55 16.07 5.20
CA GLU A 40 -3.14 14.99 5.97
C GLU A 40 -2.15 13.83 6.01
N TRP A 41 -1.80 13.39 7.22
CA TRP A 41 -1.08 12.13 7.41
C TRP A 41 -2.05 10.99 7.14
N THR A 42 -1.65 10.07 6.28
CA THR A 42 -2.39 8.84 5.99
C THR A 42 -1.47 7.64 6.11
N VAL A 43 -2.04 6.45 6.24
CA VAL A 43 -1.31 5.19 6.22
C VAL A 43 -0.99 4.83 4.77
N LEU A 44 0.21 4.30 4.54
CA LEU A 44 0.63 3.68 3.28
C LEU A 44 0.81 2.18 3.53
N VAL A 45 0.14 1.37 2.73
CA VAL A 45 0.26 -0.09 2.73
C VAL A 45 0.73 -0.55 1.35
N GLY A 46 1.49 -1.64 1.33
CA GLY A 46 1.83 -2.33 0.09
C GLY A 46 1.77 -3.84 0.29
N ILE A 47 1.24 -4.53 -0.71
CA ILE A 47 1.27 -5.99 -0.78
C ILE A 47 2.48 -6.38 -1.63
N ILE A 48 3.37 -7.20 -1.07
CA ILE A 48 4.62 -7.62 -1.72
C ILE A 48 4.53 -9.11 -2.04
N ALA A 49 4.70 -9.46 -3.32
CA ALA A 49 4.93 -10.82 -3.75
C ALA A 49 6.42 -11.14 -3.65
N CYS A 50 6.76 -12.28 -3.04
CA CYS A 50 8.13 -12.79 -2.95
C CYS A 50 8.22 -14.09 -3.74
N HIS A 51 9.01 -14.07 -4.81
CA HIS A 51 9.30 -15.27 -5.60
C HIS A 51 10.67 -15.80 -5.19
N ILE A 52 10.76 -17.09 -4.88
CA ILE A 52 11.98 -17.75 -4.42
C ILE A 52 12.34 -18.80 -5.47
N SER A 53 13.55 -18.72 -6.02
CA SER A 53 14.04 -19.69 -6.99
C SER A 53 14.53 -20.97 -6.30
N ASP A 54 14.71 -22.03 -7.10
CA ASP A 54 15.31 -23.29 -6.64
C ASP A 54 16.76 -23.13 -6.15
N THR A 55 17.46 -22.07 -6.59
CA THR A 55 18.81 -21.71 -6.14
C THR A 55 18.83 -20.99 -4.78
N GLY A 56 17.65 -20.67 -4.23
CA GLY A 56 17.51 -19.94 -2.96
C GLY A 56 17.61 -18.42 -3.07
N GLU A 57 17.72 -17.89 -4.30
CA GLU A 57 17.59 -16.47 -4.56
C GLU A 57 16.12 -16.05 -4.46
N TYR A 58 15.87 -14.80 -4.07
CA TYR A 58 14.51 -14.28 -4.02
C TYR A 58 14.40 -12.92 -4.71
N ASP A 59 13.22 -12.67 -5.28
CA ASP A 59 12.83 -11.40 -5.85
C ASP A 59 11.55 -10.89 -5.21
N MET A 60 11.50 -9.59 -4.92
CA MET A 60 10.35 -8.95 -4.28
C MET A 60 9.73 -7.92 -5.22
N THR A 61 8.45 -8.12 -5.52
CA THR A 61 7.67 -7.20 -6.35
C THR A 61 6.48 -6.66 -5.56
N CYS A 62 6.32 -5.33 -5.53
CA CYS A 62 5.12 -4.72 -4.97
C CYS A 62 3.96 -4.85 -5.98
N ILE A 63 2.94 -5.62 -5.61
CA ILE A 63 1.81 -5.94 -6.50
C ILE A 63 0.60 -5.03 -6.28
N SER A 64 0.52 -4.38 -5.11
CA SER A 64 -0.55 -3.44 -4.78
C SER A 64 -0.05 -2.40 -3.80
N LEU A 65 -0.57 -1.18 -3.92
CA LEU A 65 -0.39 -0.08 -2.98
C LEU A 65 -1.76 0.44 -2.56
N GLY A 66 -1.89 0.75 -1.28
CA GLY A 66 -3.09 1.32 -0.69
C GLY A 66 -2.74 2.51 0.21
N SER A 67 -3.64 3.49 0.30
CA SER A 67 -3.55 4.54 1.31
C SER A 67 -4.93 4.95 1.78
N GLY A 68 -5.08 5.16 3.09
CA GLY A 68 -6.36 5.54 3.66
C GLY A 68 -6.47 5.21 5.14
N LEU A 69 -7.43 5.86 5.80
CA LEU A 69 -7.64 5.84 7.26
C LEU A 69 -9.12 5.99 7.64
N LYS A 70 -10.03 5.97 6.66
CA LYS A 70 -11.43 6.36 6.85
C LYS A 70 -12.31 5.34 6.16
N CYS A 71 -13.50 5.16 6.71
CA CYS A 71 -14.57 4.36 6.12
C CYS A 71 -15.77 5.25 5.76
N LEU A 72 -16.67 4.70 4.94
CA LEU A 72 -17.89 5.36 4.53
C LEU A 72 -18.87 5.40 5.72
N PRO A 73 -19.50 6.55 6.02
CA PRO A 73 -20.48 6.61 7.10
C PRO A 73 -21.72 5.78 6.74
N GLN A 74 -22.39 5.24 7.77
CA GLN A 74 -23.56 4.38 7.61
C GLN A 74 -24.66 5.00 6.71
N SER A 75 -24.87 6.31 6.80
CA SER A 75 -25.87 7.04 6.02
C SER A 75 -25.58 7.07 4.51
N LYS A 76 -24.35 6.75 4.09
CA LYS A 76 -23.91 6.74 2.70
C LYS A 76 -23.70 5.33 2.15
N LEU A 77 -24.00 4.27 2.90
CA LEU A 77 -23.87 2.90 2.42
C LEU A 77 -24.74 2.67 1.19
N SER A 78 -24.14 2.13 0.12
CA SER A 78 -24.89 1.74 -1.08
C SER A 78 -25.72 0.49 -0.81
N LYS A 79 -26.94 0.47 -1.35
CA LYS A 79 -27.80 -0.73 -1.36
C LYS A 79 -27.43 -1.70 -2.49
N LEU A 80 -26.68 -1.23 -3.49
CA LEU A 80 -26.38 -1.96 -4.72
C LEU A 80 -24.92 -2.40 -4.82
N GLY A 81 -24.08 -2.08 -3.82
CA GLY A 81 -22.67 -2.46 -3.79
C GLY A 81 -21.76 -1.58 -4.65
N GLU A 82 -22.21 -0.39 -5.02
CA GLU A 82 -21.49 0.51 -5.94
C GLU A 82 -20.41 1.36 -5.25
N LEU A 83 -20.38 1.35 -3.92
CA LEU A 83 -19.49 2.19 -3.11
C LEU A 83 -18.57 1.33 -2.26
N VAL A 84 -17.32 1.77 -2.14
CA VAL A 84 -16.35 1.20 -1.22
C VAL A 84 -16.73 1.62 0.20
N GLN A 85 -16.99 0.63 1.06
CA GLN A 85 -17.42 0.86 2.44
C GLN A 85 -16.24 1.13 3.36
N ASP A 86 -15.13 0.42 3.13
CA ASP A 86 -13.92 0.54 3.92
C ASP A 86 -12.76 0.99 3.02
N SER A 87 -12.17 2.13 3.35
CA SER A 87 -11.00 2.68 2.69
C SER A 87 -9.82 2.82 3.66
N HIS A 88 -9.74 1.94 4.67
CA HIS A 88 -8.47 1.62 5.32
C HIS A 88 -7.49 1.02 4.29
N ALA A 89 -6.21 1.23 4.52
CA ALA A 89 -5.18 0.95 3.51
C ALA A 89 -4.83 -0.55 3.42
N GLU A 90 -4.99 -1.27 4.53
CA GLU A 90 -4.76 -2.71 4.68
C GLU A 90 -5.87 -3.59 4.12
#